data_AF-A0A532E6T3-F1
#
_entry.id   AF-A0A532E6T3-F1
#
_cell.length_a   1.000
_cell.length_b   1.000
_cell.length_c   1.000
_cell.angle_alpha   90.00
_cell.angle_beta   90.00
_cell.angle_gamma   90.00
#
_symmetry.space_group_name_H-M   'P 1'
#
loop_
_entity.id
_entity.type
_entity.pdbx_description
1 polymer ?
#
loop_
_entity_poly.entity_id
_entity_poly.type
_entity_poly.pdbx_seq_one_letter_code
_entity_poly.pdbx_strand_id
1 'polypeptide(L)'
;MAHTSLEVVEKRLASVQCAICKTNTFGVDRRTLQPDGECRAVCLKCRYNFPVYTDMEFYLRTQPDVPYRLKEISCPSCQHRGVSLDFRITMSVREAIYFVTCSACKTQFPERSSLEAFE
;
A
#
# COMPACT_ATOMS: atom_id res chain seq x y z
N MET A 1 14.51 -7.31 -9.79
CA MET A 1 13.06 -7.37 -9.48
C MET A 1 12.59 -5.96 -9.15
N ALA A 2 11.36 -5.60 -9.54
CA ALA A 2 10.96 -4.19 -9.64
C ALA A 2 10.51 -3.62 -8.29
N HIS A 3 11.43 -2.98 -7.57
CA HIS A 3 11.06 -2.12 -6.45
C HIS A 3 10.18 -0.98 -6.96
N THR A 4 9.02 -0.76 -6.34
CA THR A 4 8.23 0.44 -6.61
C THR A 4 9.04 1.66 -6.19
N SER A 5 9.32 2.58 -7.12
CA SER A 5 10.14 3.75 -6.80
C SER A 5 9.45 4.63 -5.74
N LEU A 6 10.24 5.26 -4.87
CA LEU A 6 9.69 6.08 -3.78
C LEU A 6 8.84 7.26 -4.30
N GLU A 7 9.16 7.78 -5.48
CA GLU A 7 8.37 8.83 -6.14
C GLU A 7 6.97 8.34 -6.53
N VAL A 8 6.86 7.08 -6.98
CA VAL A 8 5.57 6.45 -7.29
C VAL A 8 4.79 6.19 -6.00
N VAL A 9 5.48 5.76 -4.92
CA VAL A 9 4.87 5.59 -3.60
C VAL A 9 4.28 6.91 -3.12
N GLU A 10 5.06 7.99 -3.08
CA GLU A 10 4.60 9.33 -2.64
C GLU A 10 3.39 9.81 -3.43
N LYS A 11 3.44 9.66 -4.76
CA LYS A 11 2.32 10.03 -5.64
C LYS A 11 1.06 9.22 -5.31
N ARG A 12 1.20 7.92 -5.08
CA ARG A 12 0.06 7.04 -4.78
C ARG A 12 -0.48 7.25 -3.37
N LEU A 13 0.35 7.60 -2.39
CA LEU A 13 -0.12 7.95 -1.03
C LEU A 13 -1.12 9.11 -1.02
N ALA A 14 -1.09 10.01 -2.01
CA ALA A 14 -2.07 11.10 -2.13
C ALA A 14 -3.52 10.62 -2.37
N SER A 15 -3.73 9.35 -2.73
CA SER A 15 -5.07 8.76 -2.91
C SER A 15 -5.70 8.26 -1.60
N VAL A 16 -5.01 8.37 -0.46
CA VAL A 16 -5.52 7.97 0.86
C VAL A 16 -5.47 9.12 1.85
N GLN A 17 -6.20 9.02 2.96
CA GLN A 17 -6.25 10.05 3.99
C GLN A 17 -5.45 9.62 5.23
N CYS A 18 -4.81 10.59 5.88
CA CYS A 18 -4.08 10.37 7.12
C CYS A 18 -5.05 9.92 8.21
N ALA A 19 -4.72 8.85 8.94
CA ALA A 19 -5.54 8.35 10.04
C ALA A 19 -5.83 9.42 11.11
N ILE A 20 -4.91 10.37 11.33
CA ILE A 20 -4.99 11.39 12.39
C ILE A 20 -5.71 12.65 11.91
N CYS A 21 -5.11 13.41 10.98
CA CYS A 21 -5.63 14.73 10.57
C CYS A 21 -6.45 14.73 9.28
N LYS A 22 -6.73 13.54 8.72
CA LYS A 22 -7.59 13.31 7.53
C LYS A 22 -7.16 14.02 6.23
N THR A 23 -5.98 14.64 6.20
CA THR A 23 -5.38 15.18 4.97
C THR A 23 -4.61 14.10 4.20
N ASN A 24 -4.33 14.34 2.91
CA ASN A 24 -3.68 13.38 2.01
C ASN A 24 -2.27 13.79 1.56
N THR A 25 -1.61 14.69 2.29
CA THR A 25 -0.26 15.13 1.96
C THR A 25 0.77 14.35 2.78
N PHE A 26 1.56 13.53 2.08
CA PHE A 26 2.57 12.67 2.66
C PHE A 26 3.92 12.88 1.98
N GLY A 27 5.00 12.57 2.69
CA GLY A 27 6.33 12.40 2.12
C GLY A 27 6.94 11.08 2.61
N VAL A 28 7.86 10.52 1.84
CA VAL A 28 8.61 9.31 2.22
C VAL A 28 9.97 9.72 2.79
N ASP A 29 10.30 9.23 3.98
CA ASP A 29 11.60 9.48 4.58
C ASP A 29 12.65 8.51 4.03
N ARG A 30 13.39 8.98 3.03
CA ARG A 30 14.48 8.22 2.38
C ARG A 30 15.57 7.77 3.35
N ARG A 31 15.73 8.43 4.50
CA ARG A 31 16.71 8.06 5.54
C ARG A 31 16.35 6.75 6.24
N THR A 32 15.08 6.37 6.16
CA THR A 32 14.55 5.14 6.76
C THR A 32 14.46 3.98 5.76
N LEU A 33 14.95 4.17 4.53
CA LEU A 33 14.95 3.11 3.51
C LEU A 33 15.89 1.98 3.93
N GLN A 34 15.32 0.81 4.14
CA GLN A 34 16.01 -0.42 4.46
C GLN A 34 16.41 -1.19 3.19
N PRO A 35 17.39 -2.12 3.26
CA PRO A 35 17.85 -2.89 2.11
C PRO A 35 16.77 -3.75 1.44
N ASP A 36 15.73 -4.13 2.18
CA ASP A 36 14.55 -4.87 1.73
C ASP A 36 13.47 -3.95 1.12
N GLY A 37 13.73 -2.64 0.99
CA GLY A 37 12.78 -1.69 0.42
C GLY A 37 11.69 -1.24 1.40
N GLU A 38 11.74 -1.61 2.67
CA GLU A 38 10.90 -1.01 3.69
C GLU A 38 11.33 0.43 3.97
N CYS A 39 10.38 1.34 4.14
CA CYS A 39 10.66 2.71 4.58
C CYS A 39 9.50 3.26 5.41
N ARG A 40 9.66 4.46 5.96
CA ARG A 40 8.57 5.18 6.63
C ARG A 40 8.09 6.34 5.78
N ALA A 41 6.78 6.54 5.76
CA ALA A 41 6.16 7.76 5.28
C ALA A 41 5.72 8.62 6.47
N VAL A 42 5.61 9.92 6.21
CA VAL A 42 5.22 10.94 7.19
C VAL A 42 4.14 11.84 6.62
N CYS A 43 3.10 12.11 7.40
CA CYS A 43 2.14 13.15 7.07
C CYS A 43 2.79 14.52 7.24
N LEU A 44 2.79 15.34 6.19
CA LEU A 44 3.46 16.65 6.23
C LEU A 44 2.72 17.67 7.11
N LYS A 45 1.44 17.43 7.43
CA LYS A 45 0.63 18.30 8.29
C LYS A 45 0.80 17.99 9.78
N CYS A 46 0.57 16.74 10.19
CA CYS A 46 0.58 16.35 11.60
C CYS A 46 1.83 15.58 12.05
N ARG A 47 2.79 15.35 11.15
CA ARG A 47 4.03 14.60 11.40
C ARG A 47 3.84 13.14 11.84
N TYR A 48 2.62 12.61 11.73
CA TYR A 48 2.35 11.19 11.96
C TYR A 48 3.16 10.34 10.97
N ASN A 49 3.83 9.31 11.47
CA ASN A 49 4.69 8.44 10.68
C ASN A 49 4.15 6.99 10.68
N PHE A 50 4.30 6.31 9.56
CA PHE A 50 3.80 4.96 9.36
C PHE A 50 4.71 4.17 8.41
N PRO A 51 4.75 2.83 8.52
CA PRO A 51 5.59 2.00 7.66
C PRO A 51 4.99 1.83 6.26
N VAL A 52 5.88 1.70 5.29
CA VAL A 52 5.62 1.44 3.88
C VAL A 52 6.49 0.26 3.46
N TYR A 53 5.86 -0.78 2.92
CA TYR A 53 6.52 -2.00 2.47
C TYR A 53 6.46 -2.06 0.95
N THR A 54 7.61 -1.93 0.29
CA THR A 54 7.69 -1.90 -1.19
C THR A 54 8.17 -3.21 -1.81
N ASP A 55 8.75 -4.11 -1.02
CA ASP A 55 9.02 -5.49 -1.43
C ASP A 55 7.89 -6.40 -0.91
N MET A 56 7.10 -6.90 -1.84
CA MET A 56 5.95 -7.76 -1.55
C MET A 56 6.25 -9.24 -1.77
N GLU A 57 7.45 -9.62 -2.25
CA GLU A 57 7.76 -11.01 -2.58
C GLU A 57 7.71 -11.90 -1.35
N PHE A 58 8.45 -11.51 -0.30
CA PHE A 58 8.47 -12.26 0.95
C PHE A 58 7.08 -12.29 1.62
N TYR A 59 6.37 -11.16 1.59
CA TYR A 59 5.02 -11.05 2.16
C TYR A 59 4.02 -12.00 1.49
N LEU A 60 3.98 -12.03 0.15
CA LEU A 60 3.07 -12.89 -0.61
C LEU A 60 3.41 -14.38 -0.45
N ARG A 61 4.69 -14.71 -0.24
CA ARG A 61 5.12 -16.09 0.02
C ARG A 61 4.75 -16.58 1.42
N THR A 62 4.80 -15.69 2.42
CA THR A 62 4.56 -16.05 3.82
C THR A 62 3.10 -15.95 4.22
N GLN A 63 2.29 -15.16 3.51
CA GLN A 63 0.85 -15.04 3.72
C GLN A 63 0.07 -15.63 2.55
N PRO A 64 -0.20 -16.96 2.54
CA PRO A 64 -0.83 -17.63 1.41
C PRO A 64 -2.25 -17.13 1.11
N ASP A 65 -2.97 -16.61 2.11
CA ASP A 65 -4.32 -16.06 1.95
C ASP A 65 -4.36 -14.77 1.12
N VAL A 66 -3.30 -13.97 1.15
CA VAL A 66 -3.23 -12.68 0.44
C VAL A 66 -3.36 -12.89 -1.07
N PRO A 67 -2.54 -13.74 -1.74
CA PRO A 67 -2.71 -14.05 -3.16
C PRO A 67 -4.11 -14.49 -3.57
N TYR A 68 -4.82 -15.27 -2.75
CA TYR A 68 -6.20 -15.67 -3.05
C TYR A 68 -7.13 -14.45 -3.03
N ARG A 69 -7.05 -13.61 -1.98
CA ARG A 69 -7.85 -12.39 -1.90
C ARG A 69 -7.55 -11.40 -3.02
N LEU A 70 -6.28 -11.27 -3.44
CA LEU A 70 -5.92 -10.41 -4.58
C LEU A 70 -6.63 -10.81 -5.88
N LYS A 71 -6.94 -12.10 -6.06
CA LYS A 71 -7.72 -12.59 -7.21
C LYS A 71 -9.21 -12.23 -7.12
N GLU A 72 -9.72 -12.01 -5.92
CA GLU A 72 -11.13 -11.71 -5.67
C GLU A 72 -11.44 -10.20 -5.73
N ILE A 73 -10.45 -9.34 -5.50
CA ILE A 73 -10.62 -7.88 -5.58
C ILE A 73 -11.10 -7.47 -6.97
N SER A 74 -12.24 -6.78 -7.00
CA SER A 74 -12.82 -6.24 -8.23
C SER A 74 -12.25 -4.84 -8.51
N CYS A 75 -11.83 -4.60 -9.75
CA CYS A 75 -11.39 -3.29 -10.17
C CYS A 75 -12.57 -2.30 -10.25
N PRO A 76 -12.50 -1.12 -9.63
CA PRO A 76 -13.59 -0.13 -9.70
C PRO A 76 -13.78 0.46 -11.10
N SER A 77 -12.76 0.37 -11.98
CA SER A 77 -12.80 0.97 -13.32
C SER A 77 -13.34 0.02 -14.39
N CYS A 78 -13.02 -1.27 -14.35
CA CYS A 78 -13.42 -2.24 -15.38
C CYS A 78 -14.22 -3.42 -14.85
N GLN A 79 -14.46 -3.50 -13.53
CA GLN A 79 -15.16 -4.59 -12.83
C GLN A 79 -14.54 -5.99 -12.98
N HIS A 80 -13.37 -6.10 -13.62
CA HIS A 80 -12.60 -7.34 -13.68
C HIS A 80 -12.04 -7.68 -12.30
N ARG A 81 -12.08 -8.96 -11.93
CA ARG A 81 -11.50 -9.47 -10.67
C ARG A 81 -10.05 -9.85 -10.84
N GLY A 82 -9.20 -9.48 -9.90
CA GLY A 82 -7.79 -9.84 -9.90
C GLY A 82 -6.87 -8.64 -10.08
N VAL A 83 -6.05 -8.43 -9.07
CA VAL A 83 -5.10 -7.33 -8.99
C VAL A 83 -3.72 -7.84 -8.60
N SER A 84 -2.67 -7.11 -8.98
CA SER A 84 -1.32 -7.27 -8.45
C SER A 84 -1.10 -6.31 -7.30
N LEU A 85 -0.43 -6.77 -6.24
CA LEU A 85 -0.04 -5.94 -5.11
C LEU A 85 1.30 -5.28 -5.40
N ASP A 86 1.32 -3.94 -5.44
CA ASP A 86 2.53 -3.17 -5.78
C ASP A 86 3.33 -2.82 -4.52
N PHE A 87 2.63 -2.35 -3.49
CA PHE A 87 3.17 -2.09 -2.16
C PHE A 87 2.02 -2.02 -1.15
N ARG A 88 2.34 -2.04 0.13
CA ARG A 88 1.34 -1.85 1.20
C ARG A 88 1.83 -0.85 2.24
N ILE A 89 0.88 -0.29 2.97
CA ILE A 89 1.17 0.56 4.13
C ILE A 89 0.33 0.13 5.32
N THR A 90 0.82 0.44 6.51
CA THR A 90 0.05 0.29 7.75
C THR A 90 -0.29 1.68 8.28
N MET A 91 -1.39 2.27 7.77
CA MET A 91 -1.82 3.64 8.11
C MET A 91 -2.23 3.77 9.58
N SER A 92 -2.70 2.68 10.18
CA SER A 92 -2.89 2.56 11.63
C SER A 92 -2.77 1.09 12.05
N VAL A 93 -2.71 0.83 13.36
CA VAL A 93 -2.68 -0.55 13.90
C VAL A 93 -3.88 -1.42 13.50
N ARG A 94 -4.97 -0.81 13.00
CA ARG A 94 -6.18 -1.50 12.52
C ARG A 94 -6.42 -1.33 11.02
N GLU A 95 -5.55 -0.61 10.31
CA GLU A 95 -5.76 -0.26 8.91
C GLU A 95 -4.48 -0.48 8.11
N ALA A 96 -4.47 -1.58 7.36
CA ALA A 96 -3.53 -1.78 6.27
C ALA A 96 -4.19 -1.40 4.94
N ILE A 97 -3.46 -0.69 4.10
CA ILE A 97 -3.92 -0.30 2.77
C ILE A 97 -2.98 -0.90 1.74
N TYR A 98 -3.58 -1.65 0.82
CA TYR A 98 -2.91 -2.27 -0.31
C TYR A 98 -2.99 -1.33 -1.50
N PHE A 99 -1.84 -1.03 -2.09
CA PHE A 99 -1.77 -0.31 -3.34
C PHE A 99 -1.65 -1.34 -4.45
N VAL A 100 -2.74 -1.46 -5.22
CA VAL A 100 -2.89 -2.52 -6.19
C VAL A 100 -3.04 -1.99 -7.61
N THR A 101 -2.67 -2.82 -8.58
CA THR A 101 -2.85 -2.55 -10.00
C THR A 101 -3.77 -3.61 -10.60
N CYS A 102 -4.81 -3.19 -11.31
CA CYS A 102 -5.71 -4.13 -11.98
C CYS A 102 -4.95 -4.96 -13.04
N SER A 103 -5.15 -6.27 -13.04
CA SER A 103 -4.48 -7.15 -14.01
C SER A 103 -4.94 -6.91 -15.44
N ALA A 104 -6.20 -6.51 -15.63
CA ALA A 104 -6.83 -6.29 -16.93
C ALA A 104 -6.59 -4.87 -17.49
N CYS A 105 -7.08 -3.83 -16.82
CA CYS A 105 -7.03 -2.46 -17.34
C CYS A 105 -5.82 -1.64 -16.84
N LYS A 106 -4.97 -2.22 -15.99
CA LYS A 106 -3.79 -1.57 -15.38
C LYS A 106 -4.10 -0.32 -14.54
N THR A 107 -5.37 -0.08 -14.20
CA THR A 107 -5.75 1.00 -13.28
C THR A 107 -5.18 0.73 -11.89
N GLN A 108 -4.55 1.75 -11.32
CA GLN A 108 -3.99 1.72 -9.98
C GLN A 108 -4.98 2.30 -8.98
N PHE A 109 -5.18 1.63 -7.85
CA PHE A 109 -6.06 2.12 -6.79
C PHE A 109 -5.64 1.59 -5.42
N PRO A 110 -6.01 2.29 -4.32
CA PRO A 110 -5.86 1.78 -2.97
C PRO A 110 -7.04 0.86 -2.62
N GLU A 111 -6.77 -0.24 -1.94
CA GLU A 111 -7.75 -1.17 -1.39
C GLU A 111 -7.49 -1.34 0.12
N ARG A 112 -8.54 -1.28 0.94
CA ARG A 112 -8.39 -1.51 2.38
C ARG A 112 -8.31 -3.01 2.66
N SER A 113 -7.23 -3.45 3.31
CA SER A 113 -7.10 -4.83 3.74
C SER A 113 -7.75 -5.03 5.11
N SER A 114 -8.68 -5.97 5.18
CA SER A 114 -9.23 -6.44 6.47
C SER A 114 -8.43 -7.58 7.10
N LEU A 115 -7.37 -8.08 6.45
CA LEU A 115 -6.57 -9.21 6.97
C LEU A 115 -5.64 -8.82 8.13
N GLU A 116 -5.25 -7.55 8.21
CA GLU A 116 -4.26 -7.08 9.20
C GLU A 116 -4.90 -6.24 10.31
N ALA A 117 -6.24 -6.23 10.40
CA ALA A 117 -6.95 -5.63 11.52
C ALA A 117 -6.91 -6.61 12.70
N PHE A 118 -6.01 -6.36 13.65
CA PHE A 118 -6.06 -7.04 14.96
C PHE A 118 -7.35 -6.59 15.68
N GLU A 119 -8.26 -7.54 15.91
CA GLU A 119 -9.39 -7.41 16.85
C GLU A 119 -8.93 -7.62 18.30
#